data_AF-E4SL96-F1
#
_entry.id   AF-E4SL96-F1
#
_cell.length_a   1.000
_cell.length_b   1.000
_cell.length_c   1.000
_cell.angle_alpha   90.00
_cell.angle_beta   90.00
_cell.angle_gamma   90.00
#
_symmetry.space_group_name_H-M   'P 1'
#
loop_
_entity.id
_entity.type
_entity.pdbx_description
1 polymer ?
#
loop_
_entity_poly.entity_id
_entity_poly.type
_entity_poly.pdbx_seq_one_letter_code
_entity_poly.pdbx_strand_id
1 'polypeptide(L)'
;MILIILILAVIAFIYFNVIPKKGYMPLAIISLLIAVLSIAGIVAHDYNHYGMKTQTTTVKKELVSSASPQLPVLLYQPLGNGTEKIYLYKTKNTDKKPTPIKTDKTHASMKTAAKPSMTIKTERYVFSNGWNQFLFGWFGHNNELKHREYTFNVPKNWKVLSIKQAKSLQKQMAKRAAMMKKMQQMKK
;
A
#
# COMPACT_ATOMS: atom_id res chain seq x y z
N MET A 1 -8.74 -11.19 23.05
CA MET A 1 -8.70 -11.76 24.42
C MET A 1 -8.33 -10.73 25.47
N ILE A 2 -7.48 -9.76 25.16
CA ILE A 2 -7.03 -8.76 26.13
C ILE A 2 -8.18 -7.93 26.77
N LEU A 3 -9.26 -7.67 26.03
CA LEU A 3 -10.46 -7.01 26.57
C LEU A 3 -11.14 -7.84 27.68
N ILE A 4 -11.18 -9.16 27.52
CA ILE A 4 -11.75 -10.07 28.52
C ILE A 4 -10.86 -10.07 29.77
N ILE A 5 -9.53 -10.13 29.58
CA ILE A 5 -8.55 -10.06 30.67
C ILE A 5 -8.73 -8.75 31.45
N LEU A 6 -8.91 -7.62 30.76
CA LEU A 6 -9.17 -6.32 31.40
C LEU A 6 -10.45 -6.35 32.24
N ILE A 7 -11.56 -6.85 31.69
CA ILE A 7 -12.84 -6.92 32.42
C ILE A 7 -12.70 -7.80 33.67
N LEU A 8 -12.10 -8.99 33.54
CA LEU A 8 -11.89 -9.90 34.66
C LEU A 8 -10.95 -9.29 35.71
N ALA A 9 -9.90 -8.59 35.29
CA ALA A 9 -8.97 -7.91 36.19
C ALA A 9 -9.66 -6.79 36.98
N VAL A 10 -10.54 -6.01 36.34
CA VAL A 10 -11.31 -4.96 37.03
C VAL A 10 -12.31 -5.57 38.02
N ILE A 11 -13.03 -6.62 37.65
CA ILE A 11 -13.95 -7.33 38.56
C ILE A 11 -13.18 -7.91 39.75
N ALA A 12 -12.04 -8.56 39.51
CA ALA A 12 -11.19 -9.12 40.56
C ALA A 12 -10.64 -8.02 41.48
N PHE A 13 -10.20 -6.89 40.92
CA PHE A 13 -9.76 -5.74 41.70
C PHE A 13 -10.86 -5.25 42.64
N ILE A 14 -12.08 -5.03 42.13
CA ILE A 14 -13.22 -4.59 42.94
C ILE A 14 -13.52 -5.62 44.04
N TYR A 15 -13.60 -6.91 43.69
CA TYR A 15 -13.91 -7.98 44.65
C TYR A 15 -12.90 -8.06 45.80
N PHE A 16 -11.59 -8.10 45.49
CA PHE A 16 -10.53 -8.21 46.50
C PHE A 16 -10.30 -6.90 47.27
N ASN A 17 -10.67 -5.75 46.71
CA ASN A 17 -10.55 -4.47 47.39
C ASN A 17 -11.72 -4.21 48.36
N VAL A 18 -12.95 -4.57 47.97
CA VAL A 18 -14.16 -4.27 48.74
C VAL A 18 -14.39 -5.27 49.88
N ILE A 19 -14.06 -6.55 49.71
CA ILE A 19 -14.31 -7.58 50.73
C ILE A 19 -13.10 -7.69 51.66
N PRO A 20 -13.21 -7.32 52.95
CA PRO A 20 -12.07 -7.35 53.87
C PRO A 20 -11.74 -8.79 54.27
N LYS A 21 -10.62 -9.31 53.76
CA LYS A 21 -10.05 -10.60 54.19
C LYS A 21 -8.52 -10.56 54.19
N LYS A 22 -7.90 -11.27 55.14
CA LYS A 22 -6.43 -11.41 55.20
C LYS A 22 -5.92 -12.01 53.88
N GLY A 23 -4.95 -11.33 53.24
CA GLY A 23 -4.36 -11.75 51.97
C GLY A 23 -5.05 -11.23 50.70
N TYR A 24 -6.14 -10.48 50.80
CA TYR A 24 -6.81 -9.93 49.61
C TYR A 24 -6.14 -8.68 49.05
N MET A 25 -5.45 -7.89 49.89
CA MET A 25 -4.72 -6.70 49.46
C MET A 25 -3.68 -6.97 48.34
N PRO A 26 -2.77 -7.96 48.42
CA PRO A 26 -1.85 -8.25 47.32
C PRO A 26 -2.57 -8.71 46.06
N LEU A 27 -3.68 -9.47 46.18
CA LEU A 27 -4.48 -9.88 45.02
C LEU A 27 -5.14 -8.68 44.33
N ALA A 28 -5.67 -7.73 45.11
CA ALA A 28 -6.19 -6.48 44.58
C ALA A 28 -5.09 -5.70 43.83
N ILE A 29 -3.90 -5.55 44.40
CA ILE A 29 -2.78 -4.86 43.73
C ILE A 29 -2.40 -5.56 42.42
N ILE A 30 -2.31 -6.90 42.41
CA ILE A 30 -2.01 -7.65 41.19
C ILE A 30 -3.10 -7.45 40.13
N SER A 31 -4.37 -7.53 40.52
CA SER A 31 -5.51 -7.29 39.60
C SER A 31 -5.48 -5.87 39.03
N LEU A 32 -5.17 -4.86 39.85
CA LEU A 32 -5.01 -3.48 39.40
C LEU A 32 -3.86 -3.36 38.39
N LEU A 33 -2.71 -3.97 38.67
CA LEU A 33 -1.56 -3.96 37.76
C LEU A 33 -1.91 -4.62 36.42
N ILE A 34 -2.61 -5.76 36.43
CA ILE A 34 -3.06 -6.43 35.20
C ILE A 34 -4.02 -5.52 34.41
N ALA A 35 -4.93 -4.81 35.07
CA ALA A 35 -5.84 -3.88 34.41
C ALA A 35 -5.07 -2.72 33.74
N VAL A 36 -4.14 -2.09 34.48
CA VAL A 36 -3.29 -1.01 33.95
C VAL A 36 -2.46 -1.49 32.76
N LEU A 37 -1.81 -2.65 32.87
CA LEU A 37 -1.02 -3.24 31.79
C LEU A 37 -1.88 -3.61 30.58
N SER A 38 -3.11 -4.06 30.79
CA SER A 38 -4.05 -4.36 29.70
C SER A 38 -4.43 -3.10 28.94
N ILE A 39 -4.75 -2.00 29.64
CA ILE A 39 -5.04 -0.71 29.02
C ILE A 39 -3.82 -0.20 28.24
N ALA A 40 -2.64 -0.21 28.87
CA ALA A 40 -1.39 0.20 28.21
C ALA A 40 -1.10 -0.65 26.97
N GLY A 41 -1.31 -1.97 27.05
CA GLY A 41 -1.15 -2.88 25.93
C GLY A 41 -2.13 -2.63 24.79
N ILE A 42 -3.40 -2.31 25.10
CA ILE A 42 -4.41 -1.95 24.10
C ILE A 42 -4.00 -0.66 23.39
N VAL A 43 -3.68 0.40 24.13
CA VAL A 43 -3.26 1.69 23.55
C VAL A 43 -1.99 1.51 22.70
N ALA A 44 -0.99 0.78 23.21
CA ALA A 44 0.23 0.51 22.46
C ALA A 44 -0.03 -0.32 21.19
N HIS A 45 -0.98 -1.27 21.22
CA HIS A 45 -1.34 -2.06 20.04
C HIS A 45 -2.05 -1.20 19.00
N ASP A 46 -3.05 -0.43 19.41
CA ASP A 46 -3.93 0.33 18.53
C ASP A 46 -3.18 1.50 17.84
N TYR A 47 -2.38 2.25 18.59
CA TYR A 47 -1.65 3.40 18.05
C TYR A 47 -0.30 3.05 17.42
N ASN A 48 0.42 2.09 18.00
CA ASN A 48 1.83 1.83 17.64
C ASN A 48 2.04 0.45 17.01
N HIS A 49 0.97 -0.30 16.74
CA HIS A 49 1.01 -1.67 16.23
C HIS A 49 1.87 -2.61 17.11
N TYR A 50 1.87 -2.40 18.44
CA TYR A 50 2.60 -3.27 19.38
C TYR A 50 2.20 -4.75 19.20
N GLY A 51 3.19 -5.65 19.29
CA GLY A 51 2.95 -7.08 19.06
C GLY A 51 2.80 -7.48 17.59
N MET A 52 2.97 -6.53 16.65
CA MET A 52 3.02 -6.80 15.21
C MET A 52 4.44 -6.66 14.66
N LYS A 53 4.70 -7.34 13.55
CA LYS A 53 5.90 -7.19 12.72
C LYS A 53 5.50 -6.84 11.30
N THR A 54 6.45 -6.30 10.55
CA THR A 54 6.24 -6.02 9.12
C THR A 54 6.55 -7.27 8.31
N GLN A 55 5.60 -7.71 7.49
CA GLN A 55 5.82 -8.70 6.45
C GLN A 55 5.88 -8.00 5.10
N THR A 56 6.98 -8.22 4.37
CA THR A 56 7.19 -7.64 3.05
C THR A 56 6.97 -8.70 1.97
N THR A 57 6.11 -8.38 1.01
CA THR A 57 5.90 -9.17 -0.19
C THR A 57 6.38 -8.39 -1.40
N THR A 58 7.15 -9.04 -2.28
CA THR A 58 7.67 -8.43 -3.50
C THR A 58 7.12 -9.16 -4.70
N VAL A 59 6.45 -8.43 -5.58
CA VAL A 59 5.93 -8.96 -6.84
C VAL A 59 6.57 -8.20 -7.99
N LYS A 60 7.20 -8.93 -8.91
CA LYS A 60 7.71 -8.36 -10.16
C LYS A 60 6.73 -8.64 -11.29
N LYS A 61 6.47 -7.63 -12.12
CA LYS A 61 5.65 -7.74 -13.32
C LYS A 61 6.42 -7.17 -14.50
N GLU A 62 6.39 -7.87 -15.64
CA GLU A 62 6.86 -7.30 -16.90
C GLU A 62 5.89 -6.21 -17.38
N LEU A 63 6.43 -5.17 -18.01
CA LEU A 63 5.65 -4.04 -18.51
C LEU A 63 5.64 -4.03 -20.03
N VAL A 64 4.48 -3.65 -20.57
CA VAL A 64 4.35 -3.24 -21.97
C VAL A 64 3.98 -1.76 -22.03
N SER A 65 4.02 -1.18 -23.24
CA SER A 65 3.63 0.21 -23.43
C SER A 65 2.23 0.47 -22.89
N SER A 66 2.09 1.54 -22.13
CA SER A 66 0.84 1.98 -21.52
C SER A 66 -0.08 2.68 -22.51
N ALA A 67 0.47 3.16 -23.64
CA ALA A 67 -0.27 3.86 -24.68
C ALA A 67 -0.64 2.92 -25.85
N SER A 68 0.36 2.43 -26.59
CA SER A 68 0.20 1.60 -27.79
C SER A 68 1.38 0.63 -27.94
N PRO A 69 1.18 -0.62 -28.41
CA PRO A 69 2.26 -1.59 -28.57
C PRO A 69 3.45 -1.12 -29.42
N GLN A 70 3.22 -0.21 -30.37
CA GLN A 70 4.22 0.32 -31.31
C GLN A 70 5.09 1.45 -30.71
N LEU A 71 4.69 2.03 -29.57
CA LEU A 71 5.36 3.19 -28.98
C LEU A 71 5.77 2.87 -27.55
N PRO A 72 7.07 2.78 -27.21
CA PRO A 72 7.51 2.46 -25.85
C PRO A 72 7.23 3.63 -24.90
N VAL A 73 6.09 3.60 -24.21
CA VAL A 73 5.60 4.71 -23.38
C VAL A 73 5.11 4.19 -22.03
N LEU A 74 5.56 4.82 -20.94
CA LEU A 74 4.93 4.71 -19.63
C LEU A 74 4.11 5.97 -19.36
N LEU A 75 2.83 5.81 -19.04
CA LEU A 75 1.94 6.93 -18.79
C LEU A 75 1.91 7.30 -17.30
N TYR A 76 1.71 8.58 -17.02
CA TYR A 76 1.39 9.03 -15.67
C TYR A 76 0.37 10.16 -15.67
N GLN A 77 -0.28 10.36 -14.53
CA GLN A 77 -1.13 11.51 -14.23
C GLN A 77 -0.49 12.29 -13.07
N PRO A 78 -0.13 13.57 -13.25
CA PRO A 78 0.36 14.40 -12.15
C PRO A 78 -0.77 14.71 -11.15
N LEU A 79 -0.41 14.82 -9.87
CA LEU A 79 -1.27 15.26 -8.77
C LEU A 79 -0.74 16.58 -8.17
N GLY A 80 -1.64 17.42 -7.66
CA GLY A 80 -1.29 18.69 -7.02
C GLY A 80 -0.40 19.57 -7.91
N ASN A 81 0.79 19.91 -7.40
CA ASN A 81 1.81 20.69 -8.10
C ASN A 81 2.61 19.88 -9.15
N GLY A 82 2.34 18.58 -9.31
CA GLY A 82 2.94 17.71 -10.32
C GLY A 82 4.19 16.94 -9.88
N THR A 83 4.63 17.08 -8.62
CA THR A 83 5.70 16.23 -8.05
C THR A 83 5.21 14.80 -7.86
N GLU A 84 3.99 14.64 -7.37
CA GLU A 84 3.33 13.35 -7.21
C GLU A 84 2.74 12.85 -8.54
N LYS A 85 3.01 11.58 -8.84
CA LYS A 85 2.63 10.97 -10.12
C LYS A 85 1.91 9.65 -9.87
N ILE A 86 0.68 9.56 -10.36
CA ILE A 86 -0.01 8.27 -10.50
C ILE A 86 0.42 7.68 -11.83
N TYR A 87 1.25 6.64 -11.79
CA TYR A 87 1.63 5.90 -12.99
C TYR A 87 0.46 5.02 -13.47
N LEU A 88 0.32 4.90 -14.78
CA LEU A 88 -0.63 4.00 -15.44
C LEU A 88 0.18 3.00 -16.25
N TYR A 89 -0.04 1.71 -16.01
CA TYR A 89 0.78 0.64 -16.56
C TYR A 89 -0.05 -0.42 -17.27
N LYS A 90 0.58 -1.18 -18.17
CA LYS A 90 0.02 -2.41 -18.76
C LYS A 90 1.01 -3.54 -18.60
N THR A 91 0.48 -4.75 -18.48
CA THR A 91 1.29 -5.97 -18.41
C THR A 91 1.12 -6.84 -19.65
N LYS A 92 0.04 -6.65 -20.40
CA LYS A 92 -0.23 -7.36 -21.65
C LYS A 92 -0.62 -6.36 -22.74
N ASN A 93 -0.15 -6.60 -23.96
CA ASN A 93 -0.52 -5.75 -25.11
C ASN A 93 -2.02 -5.82 -25.45
N THR A 94 -2.69 -6.90 -25.02
CA THR A 94 -4.14 -7.10 -25.17
C THR A 94 -4.99 -6.28 -24.19
N ASP A 95 -4.38 -5.66 -23.17
CA ASP A 95 -5.10 -4.84 -22.19
C ASP A 95 -5.64 -3.57 -22.89
N LYS A 96 -6.98 -3.41 -22.92
CA LYS A 96 -7.64 -2.28 -23.60
C LYS A 96 -7.24 -0.91 -23.01
N LYS A 97 -7.12 -0.82 -21.68
CA LYS A 97 -6.78 0.41 -20.95
C LYS A 97 -5.65 0.14 -19.96
N PRO A 98 -4.76 1.12 -19.70
CA PRO A 98 -3.75 0.96 -18.67
C PRO A 98 -4.38 1.05 -17.27
N THR A 99 -3.79 0.33 -16.32
CA THR A 99 -4.21 0.26 -14.93
C THR A 99 -3.46 1.32 -14.12
N PRO A 100 -4.15 2.20 -13.36
CA PRO A 100 -3.47 3.11 -12.45
C PRO A 100 -2.87 2.34 -11.27
N ILE A 101 -1.75 2.81 -10.74
CA ILE A 101 -1.29 2.35 -9.43
C ILE A 101 -2.34 2.66 -8.35
N LYS A 102 -2.33 1.88 -7.27
CA LYS A 102 -3.14 2.26 -6.10
C LYS A 102 -2.51 3.47 -5.40
N THR A 103 -3.29 4.18 -4.62
CA THR A 103 -2.88 5.44 -3.97
C THR A 103 -2.80 5.33 -2.44
N ASP A 104 -3.32 4.26 -1.85
CA ASP A 104 -3.34 4.01 -0.41
C ASP A 104 -1.93 3.78 0.16
N LYS A 105 -1.46 4.66 1.05
CA LYS A 105 -0.13 4.60 1.71
C LYS A 105 0.99 4.24 0.73
N THR A 106 0.93 4.81 -0.48
CA THR A 106 1.73 4.39 -1.62
C THR A 106 2.83 5.41 -1.95
N HIS A 107 4.01 4.92 -2.30
CA HIS A 107 5.05 5.69 -2.98
C HIS A 107 5.35 5.08 -4.35
N ALA A 108 5.64 5.93 -5.34
CA ALA A 108 6.00 5.49 -6.67
C ALA A 108 7.27 6.16 -7.15
N SER A 109 8.22 5.35 -7.59
CA SER A 109 9.52 5.79 -8.10
C SER A 109 9.78 5.17 -9.47
N MET A 110 10.67 5.80 -10.23
CA MET A 110 11.10 5.32 -11.53
C MET A 110 12.62 5.32 -11.59
N LYS A 111 13.18 4.25 -12.15
CA LYS A 111 14.61 4.14 -12.42
C LYS A 111 14.87 3.57 -13.81
N THR A 112 16.01 3.93 -14.36
CA THR A 112 16.46 3.41 -15.65
C THR A 112 16.90 1.95 -15.51
N ALA A 113 16.47 1.08 -16.41
CA ALA A 113 16.84 -0.34 -16.43
C ALA A 113 16.92 -0.90 -17.84
N ALA A 114 17.51 -2.09 -18.04
CA ALA A 114 17.59 -2.69 -19.38
C ALA A 114 16.24 -3.19 -19.92
N LYS A 115 15.38 -3.76 -19.04
CA LYS A 115 14.09 -4.35 -19.40
C LYS A 115 12.93 -3.64 -18.70
N PRO A 116 11.79 -3.43 -19.39
CA PRO A 116 10.64 -2.75 -18.83
C PRO A 116 9.92 -3.65 -17.83
N SER A 117 9.98 -3.29 -16.55
CA SER A 117 9.31 -4.05 -15.49
C SER A 117 8.86 -3.14 -14.35
N MET A 118 7.99 -3.64 -13.51
CA MET A 118 7.53 -2.99 -12.30
C MET A 118 7.73 -3.93 -11.12
N THR A 119 8.36 -3.43 -10.07
CA THR A 119 8.44 -4.11 -8.78
C THR A 119 7.43 -3.47 -7.84
N ILE A 120 6.57 -4.29 -7.24
CA ILE A 120 5.64 -3.86 -6.20
C ILE A 120 6.12 -4.47 -4.89
N LYS A 121 6.54 -3.64 -3.94
CA LYS A 121 6.79 -4.05 -2.56
C LYS A 121 5.58 -3.66 -1.73
N THR A 122 4.95 -4.62 -1.05
CA THR A 122 3.85 -4.36 -0.13
C THR A 122 4.26 -4.80 1.26
N GLU A 123 4.22 -3.86 2.20
CA GLU A 123 4.46 -4.08 3.61
C GLU A 123 3.13 -4.13 4.34
N ARG A 124 2.92 -5.21 5.10
CA ARG A 124 1.73 -5.40 5.92
C ARG A 124 2.11 -5.71 7.36
N TYR A 125 1.28 -5.26 8.29
CA TYR A 125 1.39 -5.68 9.67
C TYR A 125 0.84 -7.10 9.84
N VAL A 126 1.63 -7.97 10.45
CA VAL A 126 1.22 -9.32 10.85
C VAL A 126 1.63 -9.56 12.28
N PHE A 127 0.93 -10.42 13.00
CA PHE A 127 1.31 -10.74 14.38
C PHE A 127 2.73 -11.32 14.44
N SER A 128 3.51 -10.85 15.41
CA SER A 128 4.90 -11.29 15.54
C SER A 128 4.99 -12.75 16.01
N ASN A 129 4.05 -13.17 16.86
CA ASN A 129 3.91 -14.51 17.41
C ASN A 129 2.43 -14.82 17.74
N GLY A 130 2.15 -16.07 18.11
CA GLY A 130 0.79 -16.53 18.46
C GLY A 130 0.21 -15.88 19.71
N TRP A 131 1.04 -15.47 20.68
CA TRP A 131 0.58 -14.81 21.90
C TRP A 131 -0.02 -13.43 21.62
N ASN A 132 0.64 -12.63 20.78
CA ASN A 132 0.12 -11.33 20.35
C ASN A 132 -1.15 -11.49 19.52
N GLN A 133 -1.23 -12.51 18.66
CA GLN A 133 -2.45 -12.82 17.93
C GLN A 133 -3.60 -13.21 18.87
N PHE A 134 -3.34 -14.02 19.90
CA PHE A 134 -4.34 -14.40 20.89
C PHE A 134 -4.87 -13.17 21.66
N LEU A 135 -3.97 -12.31 22.14
CA LEU A 135 -4.31 -11.12 22.90
C LEU A 135 -5.10 -10.11 22.05
N PHE A 136 -4.56 -9.75 20.88
CA PHE A 136 -4.97 -8.60 20.08
C PHE A 136 -5.69 -8.95 18.77
N GLY A 137 -5.93 -10.22 18.46
CA GLY A 137 -6.52 -10.65 17.17
C GLY A 137 -7.89 -10.05 16.83
N TRP A 138 -8.63 -9.58 17.83
CA TRP A 138 -9.93 -8.93 17.66
C TRP A 138 -9.86 -7.53 17.03
N PHE A 139 -8.73 -6.82 17.12
CA PHE A 139 -8.62 -5.43 16.66
C PHE A 139 -8.55 -5.27 15.14
N GLY A 140 -8.49 -6.36 14.36
CA GLY A 140 -8.57 -6.30 12.90
C GLY A 140 -7.33 -5.74 12.18
N HIS A 141 -6.24 -5.45 12.89
CA HIS A 141 -4.99 -4.95 12.28
C HIS A 141 -4.17 -6.01 11.53
N ASN A 142 -4.54 -7.30 11.62
CA ASN A 142 -3.83 -8.34 10.90
C ASN A 142 -3.96 -8.15 9.38
N ASN A 143 -2.83 -8.22 8.68
CA ASN A 143 -2.69 -7.87 7.26
C ASN A 143 -3.04 -6.41 6.90
N GLU A 144 -3.10 -5.50 7.87
CA GLU A 144 -3.27 -4.07 7.60
C GLU A 144 -2.13 -3.56 6.71
N LEU A 145 -2.46 -2.71 5.72
CA LEU A 145 -1.44 -2.11 4.86
C LEU A 145 -0.62 -1.09 5.66
N LYS A 146 0.69 -1.33 5.74
CA LYS A 146 1.65 -0.36 6.27
C LYS A 146 2.10 0.58 5.17
N HIS A 147 2.65 0.04 4.09
CA HIS A 147 3.19 0.80 2.99
C HIS A 147 3.15 -0.01 1.69
N ARG A 148 3.05 0.68 0.55
CA ARG A 148 3.25 0.07 -0.77
C ARG A 148 4.20 0.91 -1.61
N GLU A 149 5.23 0.28 -2.15
CA GLU A 149 6.17 0.92 -3.05
C GLU A 149 6.04 0.34 -4.46
N TYR A 150 5.89 1.20 -5.46
CA TYR A 150 5.99 0.85 -6.86
C TYR A 150 7.31 1.38 -7.42
N THR A 151 8.17 0.49 -7.89
CA THR A 151 9.39 0.86 -8.62
C THR A 151 9.24 0.50 -10.09
N PHE A 152 9.14 1.52 -10.94
CA PHE A 152 9.11 1.36 -12.39
C PHE A 152 10.53 1.30 -12.97
N ASN A 153 10.91 0.15 -13.51
CA ASN A 153 12.16 -0.08 -14.22
C ASN A 153 11.93 0.20 -15.70
N VAL A 154 12.41 1.35 -16.18
CA VAL A 154 12.07 1.87 -17.52
C VAL A 154 13.34 1.93 -18.39
N PRO A 155 13.33 1.31 -19.58
CA PRO A 155 14.43 1.44 -20.53
C PRO A 155 14.66 2.86 -21.06
N LYS A 156 15.90 3.19 -21.40
CA LYS A 156 16.27 4.52 -21.93
C LYS A 156 15.49 4.91 -23.20
N ASN A 157 15.08 3.93 -24.00
CA ASN A 157 14.30 4.17 -25.22
C ASN A 157 12.80 4.40 -24.96
N TRP A 158 12.32 4.23 -23.72
CA TRP A 158 10.93 4.53 -23.35
C TRP A 158 10.76 6.01 -23.03
N LYS A 159 9.58 6.54 -23.38
CA LYS A 159 9.17 7.88 -22.97
C LYS A 159 8.20 7.80 -21.79
N VAL A 160 8.45 8.60 -20.76
CA VAL A 160 7.55 8.74 -19.61
C VAL A 160 6.72 10.00 -19.82
N LEU A 161 5.45 9.84 -20.17
CA LEU A 161 4.59 10.95 -20.61
C LEU A 161 3.38 11.11 -19.72
N SER A 162 2.99 12.35 -19.46
CA SER A 162 1.68 12.60 -18.85
C SER A 162 0.57 12.22 -19.83
N ILE A 163 -0.62 11.86 -19.33
CA ILE A 163 -1.79 11.60 -20.18
C ILE A 163 -2.06 12.79 -21.12
N LYS A 164 -1.88 14.03 -20.65
CA LYS A 164 -2.03 15.24 -21.47
C LYS A 164 -1.03 15.29 -22.62
N GLN A 165 0.25 15.04 -22.35
CA GLN A 165 1.30 14.99 -23.37
C GLN A 165 1.06 13.88 -24.39
N ALA A 166 0.67 12.69 -23.92
CA ALA A 166 0.38 11.56 -24.80
C ALA A 166 -0.81 11.85 -25.74
N LYS A 167 -1.89 12.47 -25.23
CA LYS A 167 -3.03 12.90 -26.05
C LYS A 167 -2.63 13.94 -27.09
N SER A 168 -1.79 14.91 -26.72
CA SER A 168 -1.27 15.92 -27.66
C SER A 168 -0.45 15.28 -28.78
N LEU A 169 0.48 14.39 -28.41
CA LEU A 169 1.31 13.65 -29.36
C LEU A 169 0.47 12.81 -30.32
N GLN A 170 -0.55 12.10 -29.82
CA GLN A 170 -1.46 11.31 -30.64
C GLN A 170 -2.20 12.19 -31.66
N LYS A 171 -2.71 13.36 -31.24
CA LYS A 171 -3.36 14.32 -32.16
C LYS A 171 -2.40 14.81 -33.24
N GLN A 172 -1.16 15.13 -32.89
CA GLN A 172 -0.16 15.58 -33.86
C GLN A 172 0.21 14.50 -34.87
N MET A 173 0.39 13.25 -34.42
CA MET A 173 0.65 12.11 -35.31
C MET A 173 -0.51 11.85 -36.27
N ALA A 174 -1.75 11.91 -35.78
CA ALA A 174 -2.93 11.75 -36.62
C ALA A 174 -3.02 12.84 -37.71
N LYS A 175 -2.76 14.10 -37.36
CA LYS A 175 -2.71 15.22 -38.33
C LYS A 175 -1.62 15.01 -39.38
N ARG A 176 -0.42 14.61 -38.96
CA ARG A 176 0.69 14.34 -39.90
C ARG A 176 0.38 13.17 -40.84
N ALA A 177 -0.21 12.09 -40.32
CA ALA A 177 -0.62 10.95 -41.13
C ALA A 177 -1.69 11.34 -42.18
N ALA A 178 -2.67 12.15 -41.79
CA ALA A 178 -3.68 12.66 -42.72
C ALA A 178 -3.07 13.56 -43.81
N MET A 179 -2.13 14.44 -43.44
CA MET A 179 -1.43 15.31 -44.40
C MET A 179 -0.60 14.50 -45.39
N MET A 180 0.13 13.49 -44.92
CA MET A 180 0.92 12.59 -45.78
C MET A 180 0.04 11.82 -46.77
N LYS A 181 -1.10 11.30 -46.32
CA LYS A 181 -2.07 10.64 -47.23
C LYS A 181 -2.58 11.59 -48.31
N LYS A 182 -2.92 12.84 -47.94
CA LYS A 182 -3.36 13.85 -48.90
C LYS A 182 -2.26 14.21 -49.90
N MET A 183 -1.01 14.36 -49.46
CA MET A 183 0.13 14.59 -50.36
C MET A 183 0.39 13.42 -51.32
N GLN A 184 0.22 12.18 -50.86
CA GLN A 184 0.35 10.99 -51.72
C GLN A 184 -0.76 10.89 -52.77
N GLN A 185 -1.98 11.34 -52.43
CA GLN A 185 -3.11 11.38 -53.37
C GLN A 185 -2.98 12.49 -54.42
N MET A 186 -2.37 13.63 -54.09
CA MET A 186 -2.10 14.72 -55.05
C MET A 186 -0.92 14.44 -55.99
N LYS A 187 -0.14 13.38 -55.75
CA LYS A 187 0.97 12.93 -56.60
C LYS A 187 0.60 11.78 -57.54
N LYS A 188 -0.66 11.34 -57.51
CA LYS A 188 -1.24 10.38 -58.46
C LYS A 188 -2.17 11.13 -59.40
#